data_AF-A0AAW2YTT5-F1
#
_entry.id   AF-A0AAW2YTT5-F1
#
_cell.length_a   1.000
_cell.length_b   1.000
_cell.length_c   1.000
_cell.angle_alpha   90.00
_cell.angle_beta   90.00
_cell.angle_gamma   90.00
#
_symmetry.space_group_name_H-M   'P 1'
#
loop_
_entity.id
_entity.type
_entity.pdbx_description
1 polymer ?
#
loop_
_entity_poly.entity_id
_entity_poly.type
_entity_poly.pdbx_seq_one_letter_code
_entity_poly.pdbx_strand_id
1 'polypeptide(L)'
;MILNHTVLCAYNSSSGKTTRFRICEIEYYLTTTGEPDIHEDPFSHCHPLQSKHGVWYFHQSHGDSNNDNYRGGSYKGMDFTFNIENSPSTYGGILIRGVESISSNTYTDGPSKTVDTILKATGADSIHDLISNKFAHKDQDIQSISIEKQRSDYPLYLEYFTHPVEKPIFSSSRVGMSLKQNNLHQPRSRYVVKAYRHVINPHVIKKGKNQLVVTMYHRLMTNKAKSKNVAFSEVGSKERLGVISQIVRNLGVTNKNAEKYIKDYESGRKNLVKMEDKKIDLTTEAMENFGRIPNGSQLCEMHGMFANFI
;
A
#
# COMPACT_ATOMS: atom_id res chain seq x y z
N MET A 1 -3.65 12.99 -2.02
CA MET A 1 -2.92 11.76 -2.40
C MET A 1 -1.53 11.80 -1.76
N ILE A 2 -1.17 10.86 -0.88
CA ILE A 2 0.08 10.91 -0.09
C ILE A 2 1.34 10.79 -0.97
N LEU A 3 1.31 9.87 -1.94
CA LEU A 3 2.37 9.78 -2.95
C LEU A 3 2.43 11.09 -3.75
N ASN A 4 3.63 11.53 -4.10
CA ASN A 4 3.93 12.77 -4.85
C ASN A 4 3.69 14.10 -4.12
N HIS A 5 2.83 14.16 -3.10
CA HIS A 5 2.47 15.42 -2.42
C HIS A 5 2.97 15.53 -0.99
N THR A 6 3.49 14.45 -0.40
CA THR A 6 3.89 14.42 1.01
C THR A 6 5.31 13.90 1.18
N VAL A 7 6.00 14.45 2.16
CA VAL A 7 7.34 14.05 2.59
C VAL A 7 7.27 13.54 4.03
N LEU A 8 7.90 12.41 4.28
CA LEU A 8 8.11 11.88 5.64
C LEU A 8 9.37 12.50 6.23
N CYS A 9 9.23 13.17 7.36
CA CYS A 9 10.30 13.89 8.04
C CYS A 9 10.66 13.18 9.34
N ALA A 10 11.95 12.87 9.50
CA ALA A 10 12.52 12.29 10.70
C ALA A 10 13.50 13.29 11.34
N TYR A 11 13.16 13.80 12.52
CA TYR A 11 14.00 14.72 13.30
C TYR A 11 14.81 13.96 14.35
N ASN A 12 16.09 14.28 14.43
CA ASN A 12 17.01 13.74 15.43
C ASN A 12 17.34 14.85 16.44
N SER A 13 16.78 14.73 17.65
CA SER A 13 16.95 15.73 18.71
C SER A 13 18.39 15.88 19.18
N SER A 14 19.20 14.81 19.13
CA SER A 14 20.60 14.84 19.54
C SER A 14 21.49 15.65 18.57
N SER A 15 21.14 15.68 17.29
CA SER A 15 21.92 16.39 16.24
C SER A 15 21.26 17.68 15.74
N GLY A 16 19.99 17.92 16.09
CA GLY A 16 19.20 19.04 15.56
C GLY A 16 18.86 18.92 14.07
N LYS A 17 19.07 17.75 13.45
CA LYS A 17 18.91 17.55 12.00
C LYS A 17 17.60 16.86 11.65
N THR A 18 16.94 17.35 10.60
CA THR A 18 15.81 16.65 9.96
C THR A 18 16.27 15.96 8.68
N THR A 19 15.99 14.65 8.58
CA THR A 19 16.11 13.89 7.34
C THR A 19 14.74 13.80 6.68
N ARG A 20 14.70 14.04 5.36
CA ARG A 20 13.47 14.07 4.57
C ARG A 20 13.42 12.92 3.58
N PHE A 21 12.28 12.25 3.52
CA PHE A 21 12.04 11.09 2.70
C PHE A 21 10.81 11.26 1.82
N ARG A 22 10.97 11.03 0.52
CA ARG A 22 9.83 10.84 -0.38
C ARG A 22 9.22 9.47 -0.12
N ILE A 23 7.91 9.42 0.09
CA ILE A 23 7.18 8.15 0.15
C ILE A 23 7.03 7.61 -1.28
N CYS A 24 7.49 6.39 -1.51
CA CYS A 24 7.60 5.82 -2.85
C CYS A 24 6.76 4.55 -3.07
N GLU A 25 6.38 3.86 -1.99
CA GLU A 25 5.52 2.69 -2.02
C GLU A 25 4.65 2.62 -0.77
N ILE A 26 3.34 2.41 -0.96
CA ILE A 26 2.36 2.25 0.12
C ILE A 26 1.41 1.06 -0.14
N GLU A 27 0.84 0.50 0.92
CA GLU A 27 -0.26 -0.47 0.88
C GLU A 27 -1.42 -0.01 1.76
N TYR A 28 -2.64 -0.13 1.26
CA TYR A 28 -3.85 0.17 2.01
C TYR A 28 -4.39 -1.10 2.68
N TYR A 29 -4.85 -0.92 3.92
CA TYR A 29 -5.57 -1.89 4.73
C TYR A 29 -6.78 -1.17 5.32
N LEU A 30 -7.96 -1.74 5.13
CA LEU A 30 -9.20 -1.16 5.62
C LEU A 30 -10.11 -2.28 6.10
N THR A 31 -10.62 -2.17 7.31
CA THR A 31 -11.73 -3.00 7.77
C THR A 31 -12.85 -2.09 8.19
N THR A 32 -14.01 -2.22 7.56
CA THR A 32 -15.25 -1.56 7.99
C THR A 32 -16.30 -2.63 8.23
N THR A 33 -16.89 -2.60 9.42
CA THR A 33 -18.02 -3.47 9.75
C THR A 33 -19.29 -2.65 9.95
N GLY A 34 -20.43 -3.24 9.60
CA GLY A 34 -21.73 -2.56 9.64
C GLY A 34 -22.16 -1.96 8.29
N GLU A 35 -23.48 -1.82 8.14
CA GLU A 35 -24.12 -1.24 6.94
C GLU A 35 -23.99 0.29 6.94
N PRO A 36 -23.94 0.95 5.77
CA PRO A 36 -24.03 0.39 4.42
C PRO A 36 -22.68 -0.05 3.80
N ASP A 37 -21.56 0.33 4.42
CA ASP A 37 -20.23 0.18 3.85
C ASP A 37 -19.46 -0.96 4.50
N ILE A 38 -19.65 -2.18 3.99
CA ILE A 38 -18.94 -3.37 4.44
C ILE A 38 -17.67 -3.59 3.61
N HIS A 39 -16.51 -3.50 4.26
CA HIS A 39 -15.21 -3.77 3.68
C HIS A 39 -14.35 -4.58 4.66
N GLU A 40 -14.58 -5.89 4.73
CA GLU A 40 -13.91 -6.76 5.71
C GLU A 40 -12.58 -7.31 5.21
N ASP A 41 -11.54 -6.47 5.12
CA ASP A 41 -10.21 -6.94 4.69
C ASP A 41 -9.56 -7.84 5.76
N PRO A 42 -9.40 -9.15 5.51
CA PRO A 42 -8.90 -10.11 6.50
C PRO A 42 -7.39 -9.99 6.74
N PHE A 43 -6.75 -9.00 6.11
CA PHE A 43 -5.34 -8.68 6.25
C PHE A 43 -5.07 -7.41 7.05
N SER A 44 -6.11 -6.65 7.41
CA SER A 44 -5.97 -5.54 8.36
C SER A 44 -5.62 -6.08 9.74
N HIS A 45 -4.90 -5.29 10.53
CA HIS A 45 -4.60 -5.64 11.92
C HIS A 45 -5.77 -5.35 12.86
N CYS A 46 -6.68 -4.44 12.48
CA CYS A 46 -7.78 -3.96 13.31
C CYS A 46 -7.30 -3.52 14.71
N HIS A 47 -6.09 -2.98 14.80
CA HIS A 47 -5.54 -2.52 16.06
C HIS A 47 -6.32 -1.27 16.53
N PRO A 48 -6.55 -1.05 17.84
CA PRO A 48 -7.26 0.13 18.32
C PRO A 48 -6.70 1.48 17.82
N LEU A 49 -5.39 1.58 17.57
CA LEU A 49 -4.80 2.78 16.96
C LEU A 49 -5.24 2.98 15.49
N GLN A 50 -5.53 1.91 14.75
CA GLN A 50 -6.02 2.00 13.38
C GLN A 50 -7.46 2.50 13.27
N SER A 51 -8.22 2.60 14.38
CA SER A 51 -9.50 3.32 14.39
C SER A 51 -9.36 4.82 14.65
N LYS A 52 -8.13 5.32 14.89
CA LYS A 52 -7.84 6.73 15.06
C LYS A 52 -7.38 7.34 13.74
N HIS A 53 -7.68 8.60 13.53
CA HIS A 53 -7.25 9.33 12.34
C HIS A 53 -5.88 9.97 12.57
N GLY A 54 -4.95 9.81 11.62
CA GLY A 54 -3.71 10.59 11.61
C GLY A 54 -2.73 10.25 12.71
N VAL A 55 -2.70 9.01 13.23
CA VAL A 55 -1.67 8.57 14.17
C VAL A 55 -0.70 7.60 13.51
N TRP A 56 0.52 7.51 14.05
CA TRP A 56 1.48 6.48 13.68
C TRP A 56 1.11 5.16 14.35
N TYR A 57 1.00 4.08 13.56
CA TYR A 57 0.86 2.73 14.08
C TYR A 57 2.06 1.87 13.65
N PHE A 58 2.89 1.49 14.61
CA PHE A 58 3.94 0.50 14.38
C PHE A 58 3.40 -0.90 14.67
N HIS A 59 3.70 -1.87 13.79
CA HIS A 59 3.14 -3.22 13.89
C HIS A 59 3.49 -3.88 15.22
N GLN A 60 2.49 -4.44 15.90
CA GLN A 60 2.64 -5.13 17.17
C GLN A 60 2.34 -6.63 17.06
N SER A 61 2.88 -7.43 17.99
CA SER A 61 2.51 -8.84 18.14
C SER A 61 1.11 -8.95 18.75
N HIS A 62 0.30 -9.90 18.28
CA HIS A 62 -1.01 -10.15 18.88
C HIS A 62 -0.80 -10.90 20.20
N GLY A 63 -1.30 -10.39 21.32
CA GLY A 63 -1.34 -11.14 22.58
C GLY A 63 -1.05 -10.36 23.86
N ASP A 64 -0.44 -9.18 23.79
CA ASP A 64 -0.18 -8.37 24.99
C ASP A 64 -0.56 -6.91 24.73
N SER A 65 -1.52 -6.42 25.51
CA SER A 65 -2.03 -5.04 25.50
C SER A 65 -1.07 -4.01 26.09
N ASN A 66 0.16 -4.42 26.43
CA ASN A 66 1.18 -3.50 26.90
C ASN A 66 1.84 -2.83 25.67
N ASN A 67 2.04 -1.51 25.74
CA ASN A 67 2.50 -0.63 24.65
C ASN A 67 3.91 -0.90 24.11
N ASP A 68 4.51 -2.04 24.42
CA ASP A 68 5.92 -2.36 24.18
C ASP A 68 6.13 -3.57 23.27
N ASN A 69 5.05 -4.17 22.74
CA ASN A 69 5.11 -5.40 21.92
C ASN A 69 5.31 -5.14 20.42
N TYR A 70 6.19 -4.20 20.09
CA TYR A 70 6.52 -3.91 18.71
C TYR A 70 7.22 -5.11 18.05
N ARG A 71 6.79 -5.43 16.82
CA ARG A 71 7.41 -6.52 16.06
C ARG A 71 8.85 -6.16 15.72
N GLY A 72 9.78 -7.08 15.99
CA GLY A 72 11.18 -6.96 15.58
C GLY A 72 11.48 -7.61 14.21
N GLY A 73 12.75 -7.55 13.81
CA GLY A 73 13.26 -8.29 12.65
C GLY A 73 12.57 -7.97 11.32
N SER A 74 12.20 -8.99 10.55
CA SER A 74 11.55 -8.85 9.23
C SER A 74 10.04 -8.61 9.27
N TYR A 75 9.47 -8.43 10.48
CA TYR A 75 8.04 -8.24 10.69
C TYR A 75 7.68 -6.82 11.14
N LYS A 76 8.65 -5.90 11.17
CA LYS A 76 8.42 -4.47 11.39
C LYS A 76 7.58 -3.89 10.24
N GLY A 77 6.65 -3.01 10.60
CA GLY A 77 5.87 -2.19 9.69
C GLY A 77 5.43 -0.92 10.40
N MET A 78 5.07 0.09 9.60
CA MET A 78 4.66 1.41 10.08
C MET A 78 3.56 1.91 9.17
N ASP A 79 2.40 2.16 9.77
CA ASP A 79 1.20 2.61 9.10
C ASP A 79 0.90 4.06 9.50
N PHE A 80 0.42 4.84 8.55
CA PHE A 80 -0.35 6.04 8.80
C PHE A 80 -1.82 5.63 8.93
N THR A 81 -2.44 5.88 10.08
CA THR A 81 -3.82 5.43 10.31
C THR A 81 -4.85 6.40 9.76
N PHE A 82 -6.00 5.86 9.36
CA PHE A 82 -7.14 6.65 8.94
C PHE A 82 -8.41 5.97 9.40
N ASN A 83 -9.45 6.76 9.60
CA ASN A 83 -10.79 6.29 9.91
C ASN A 83 -11.79 6.99 8.97
N ILE A 84 -12.87 6.31 8.63
CA ILE A 84 -14.04 6.87 7.96
C ILE A 84 -14.89 7.54 9.03
N GLU A 85 -15.05 8.85 8.91
CA GLU A 85 -15.86 9.66 9.83
C GLU A 85 -17.28 9.08 9.94
N ASN A 86 -17.82 9.04 11.16
CA ASN A 86 -19.12 8.43 11.48
C ASN A 86 -19.22 6.90 11.27
N SER A 87 -18.10 6.20 11.04
CA SER A 87 -18.05 4.74 11.10
C SER A 87 -17.25 4.28 12.33
N PRO A 88 -17.91 4.05 13.48
CA PRO A 88 -17.22 3.66 14.72
C PRO A 88 -16.55 2.28 14.63
N SER A 89 -16.81 1.53 13.56
CA SER A 89 -16.27 0.19 13.33
C SER A 89 -15.34 0.13 12.12
N THR A 90 -14.63 1.24 11.88
CA THR A 90 -13.61 1.34 10.83
C THR A 90 -12.20 1.30 11.41
N TYR A 91 -11.34 0.50 10.78
CA TYR A 91 -9.91 0.37 11.08
C TYR A 91 -9.12 0.53 9.78
N GLY A 92 -8.40 1.64 9.64
CA GLY A 92 -7.63 1.96 8.44
C GLY A 92 -6.13 2.15 8.74
N GLY A 93 -5.31 1.56 7.87
CA GLY A 93 -3.86 1.71 7.89
C GLY A 93 -3.28 1.84 6.49
N ILE A 94 -2.38 2.81 6.31
CA ILE A 94 -1.57 2.97 5.10
C ILE A 94 -0.15 2.58 5.46
N LEU A 95 0.21 1.33 5.16
CA LEU A 95 1.56 0.82 5.38
C LEU A 95 2.54 1.52 4.45
N ILE A 96 3.57 2.15 5.02
CA ILE A 96 4.68 2.71 4.26
C ILE A 96 5.72 1.62 4.02
N ARG A 97 5.97 1.30 2.74
CA ARG A 97 6.84 0.19 2.36
C ARG A 97 8.14 0.61 1.72
N GLY A 98 8.15 1.77 1.09
CA GLY A 98 9.32 2.24 0.36
C GLY A 98 9.46 3.74 0.50
N VAL A 99 10.68 4.17 0.77
CA VAL A 99 11.03 5.57 0.92
C VAL A 99 12.32 5.88 0.16
N GLU A 100 12.46 7.12 -0.29
CA GLU A 100 13.67 7.63 -0.94
C GLU A 100 14.18 8.85 -0.17
N SER A 101 15.41 8.80 0.31
CA SER A 101 16.06 9.96 0.94
C SER A 101 16.20 11.08 -0.09
N ILE A 102 15.65 12.26 0.21
CA ILE A 102 15.72 13.41 -0.71
C ILE A 102 17.15 13.92 -0.85
N SER A 103 17.94 13.92 0.22
CA SER A 103 19.31 14.46 0.19
C SER A 103 20.31 13.53 -0.49
N SER A 104 20.11 12.21 -0.39
CA SER A 104 21.09 11.22 -0.90
C SER A 104 20.58 10.41 -2.09
N ASN A 105 19.32 10.61 -2.52
CA ASN A 105 18.63 9.80 -3.54
C ASN A 105 18.72 8.29 -3.28
N THR A 106 18.84 7.89 -2.02
CA THR A 106 18.97 6.48 -1.63
C THR A 106 17.59 5.90 -1.43
N TYR A 107 17.28 4.84 -2.18
CA TYR A 107 16.01 4.12 -2.07
C TYR A 107 16.07 2.99 -1.03
N THR A 108 15.07 2.96 -0.15
CA THR A 108 14.83 1.87 0.80
C THR A 108 13.62 1.06 0.34
N ASP A 109 13.84 -0.24 0.11
CA ASP A 109 12.84 -1.19 -0.38
C ASP A 109 12.37 -2.18 0.71
N GLY A 110 11.15 -1.99 1.20
CA GLY A 110 10.45 -2.91 2.10
C GLY A 110 10.06 -2.27 3.45
N PRO A 111 8.92 -2.69 4.03
CA PRO A 111 8.35 -2.05 5.22
C PRO A 111 9.31 -2.08 6.42
N SER A 112 9.90 -3.24 6.72
CA SER A 112 10.82 -3.35 7.86
C SER A 112 12.09 -2.52 7.68
N LYS A 113 12.62 -2.42 6.45
CA LYS A 113 13.79 -1.59 6.15
C LYS A 113 13.47 -0.11 6.19
N THR A 114 12.24 0.26 5.82
CA THR A 114 11.73 1.62 5.97
C THR A 114 11.75 2.00 7.45
N VAL A 115 11.23 1.15 8.33
CA VAL A 115 11.32 1.37 9.78
C VAL A 115 12.77 1.53 10.24
N ASP A 116 13.69 0.64 9.84
CA ASP A 116 15.11 0.76 10.19
C ASP A 116 15.75 2.06 9.69
N THR A 117 15.35 2.51 8.50
CA THR A 117 15.81 3.79 7.92
C THR A 117 15.33 4.97 8.78
N ILE A 118 14.07 4.92 9.24
CA ILE A 118 13.51 5.96 10.12
C ILE A 118 14.18 5.95 11.49
N LEU A 119 14.33 4.80 12.14
CA LEU A 119 15.01 4.68 13.45
C LEU A 119 16.42 5.27 13.40
N LYS A 120 17.19 4.93 12.36
CA LYS A 120 18.51 5.52 12.14
C LYS A 120 18.44 7.04 11.95
N ALA A 121 17.46 7.53 11.21
CA ALA A 121 17.31 8.95 10.92
C ALA A 121 16.88 9.77 12.14
N THR A 122 16.09 9.19 13.06
CA THR A 122 15.70 9.82 14.34
C THR A 122 16.75 9.64 15.43
N GLY A 123 17.73 8.75 15.23
CA GLY A 123 18.70 8.37 16.27
C GLY A 123 18.06 7.55 17.39
N ALA A 124 17.06 6.73 17.04
CA ALA A 124 16.41 5.81 17.97
C ALA A 124 16.97 4.40 17.79
N ASP A 125 17.18 3.68 18.90
CA ASP A 125 17.76 2.33 18.88
C ASP A 125 16.73 1.24 18.56
N SER A 126 15.46 1.52 18.84
CA SER A 126 14.33 0.61 18.62
C SER A 126 13.03 1.39 18.45
N ILE A 127 11.95 0.71 18.02
CA ILE A 127 10.62 1.32 17.97
C ILE A 127 10.17 1.75 19.37
N HIS A 128 10.46 0.93 20.39
CA HIS A 128 10.18 1.28 21.77
C HIS A 128 10.96 2.53 22.21
N ASP A 129 12.25 2.63 21.88
CA ASP A 129 13.05 3.84 22.18
C ASP A 129 12.50 5.08 21.46
N LEU A 130 12.13 4.94 20.18
CA LEU A 130 11.50 6.02 19.42
C LEU A 130 10.24 6.54 20.14
N ILE A 131 9.35 5.63 20.55
CA ILE A 131 8.06 5.98 21.14
C ILE A 131 8.20 6.46 22.58
N SER A 132 8.95 5.75 23.42
CA SER A 132 9.04 6.00 24.85
C SER A 132 9.97 7.16 25.22
N ASN A 133 11.01 7.39 24.40
CA ASN A 133 12.08 8.32 24.76
C ASN A 133 12.28 9.47 23.75
N LYS A 134 11.87 9.32 22.48
CA LYS A 134 12.06 10.39 21.48
C LYS A 134 10.81 11.24 21.25
N PHE A 135 9.61 10.66 21.36
CA PHE A 135 8.38 11.46 21.39
C PHE A 135 8.22 12.13 22.77
N ALA A 136 7.87 13.42 22.78
CA ALA A 136 7.68 14.15 24.03
C ALA A 136 6.37 13.74 24.74
N HIS A 137 5.33 13.47 23.95
CA HIS A 137 4.06 12.95 24.44
C HIS A 137 4.09 11.42 24.36
N LYS A 138 4.10 10.80 25.55
CA LYS A 138 4.12 9.33 25.71
C LYS A 138 2.73 8.71 25.51
N ASP A 139 1.72 9.53 25.29
CA ASP A 139 0.37 9.07 25.02
C ASP A 139 0.36 8.41 23.63
N GLN A 140 -0.32 7.26 23.53
CA GLN A 140 -0.29 6.37 22.37
C GLN A 140 -0.80 7.00 21.06
N ASP A 141 -1.30 8.24 21.12
CA ASP A 141 -1.81 9.01 20.00
C ASP A 141 -0.71 9.89 19.42
N ILE A 142 0.28 9.20 18.87
CA ILE A 142 1.42 9.82 18.21
C ILE A 142 0.94 10.43 16.89
N GLN A 143 0.57 11.70 16.95
CA GLN A 143 0.10 12.46 15.79
C GLN A 143 1.15 12.41 14.67
N SER A 144 0.70 12.06 13.47
CA SER A 144 1.54 11.92 12.28
C SER A 144 1.61 13.19 11.44
N ILE A 145 0.73 14.16 11.71
CA ILE A 145 0.72 15.49 11.12
C ILE A 145 1.18 16.47 12.21
N SER A 146 2.28 17.18 11.98
CA SER A 146 2.75 18.22 12.89
C SER A 146 2.44 19.59 12.30
N ILE A 147 1.57 20.33 12.97
CA ILE A 147 1.27 21.73 12.61
C ILE A 147 2.39 22.61 13.19
N GLU A 148 3.38 22.91 12.33
CA GLU A 148 4.31 24.05 12.31
C GLU A 148 5.06 24.54 13.57
N LYS A 149 4.85 24.07 14.82
CA LYS A 149 5.47 24.77 15.98
C LYS A 149 6.29 23.97 17.00
N GLN A 150 6.32 22.64 16.98
CA GLN A 150 7.16 21.87 17.94
C GLN A 150 7.82 20.63 17.32
N ARG A 151 8.76 20.84 16.38
CA ARG A 151 9.57 19.77 15.77
C ARG A 151 10.38 18.95 16.78
N SER A 152 10.69 19.50 17.95
CA SER A 152 11.37 18.79 19.05
C SER A 152 10.53 17.66 19.63
N ASP A 153 9.21 17.81 19.58
CA ASP A 153 8.28 16.98 20.36
C ASP A 153 7.76 15.80 19.54
N TYR A 154 7.88 15.90 18.21
CA TYR A 154 7.47 14.91 17.23
C TYR A 154 8.66 14.56 16.32
N PRO A 155 9.49 13.55 16.67
CA PRO A 155 10.61 13.11 15.86
C PRO A 155 10.20 12.54 14.49
N LEU A 156 8.91 12.26 14.26
CA LEU A 156 8.41 11.73 12.99
C LEU A 156 7.09 12.40 12.60
N TYR A 157 7.04 13.01 11.42
CA TYR A 157 5.86 13.73 10.94
C TYR A 157 5.81 13.81 9.41
N LEU A 158 4.64 14.13 8.87
CA LEU A 158 4.42 14.38 7.45
C LEU A 158 4.42 15.90 7.16
N GLU A 159 5.14 16.32 6.13
CA GLU A 159 5.10 17.69 5.57
C GLU A 159 4.50 17.65 4.16
N TYR A 160 3.71 18.67 3.80
CA TYR A 160 3.32 18.91 2.41
C TYR A 160 4.52 19.28 1.57
N PHE A 161 4.60 18.68 0.40
CA PHE A 161 5.57 19.07 -0.60
C PHE A 161 4.99 20.22 -1.41
N THR A 162 5.56 21.42 -1.22
CA THR A 162 5.13 22.65 -1.92
C THR A 162 5.27 22.57 -3.43
N HIS A 163 6.10 21.66 -3.93
CA HIS A 163 6.32 21.41 -5.35
C HIS A 163 6.12 19.92 -5.67
N PRO A 164 4.87 19.43 -5.75
CA PRO A 164 4.58 18.02 -5.96
C PRO A 164 5.35 17.42 -7.13
N VAL A 165 5.79 16.16 -6.97
CA VAL A 165 6.51 15.47 -8.04
C VAL A 165 5.52 14.79 -8.97
N GLU A 166 5.55 15.08 -10.26
CA GLU A 166 4.67 14.44 -11.24
C GLU A 166 5.22 13.07 -11.69
N LYS A 167 5.24 12.09 -10.79
CA LYS A 167 5.58 10.70 -11.13
C LYS A 167 4.33 9.86 -11.38
N PRO A 168 4.31 9.00 -12.42
CA PRO A 168 3.23 8.04 -12.62
C PRO A 168 3.09 7.11 -11.41
N ILE A 169 1.85 6.90 -10.96
CA ILE A 169 1.54 5.96 -9.89
C ILE A 169 1.07 4.64 -10.49
N PHE A 170 1.73 3.55 -10.08
CA PHE A 170 1.42 2.20 -10.50
C PHE A 170 0.72 1.47 -9.37
N SER A 171 -0.49 0.96 -9.63
CA SER A 171 -1.24 0.15 -8.69
C SER A 171 -1.04 -1.34 -8.95
N SER A 172 -0.96 -2.14 -7.88
CA SER A 172 -0.92 -3.60 -7.95
C SER A 172 -1.56 -4.24 -6.73
N SER A 173 -1.64 -5.57 -6.74
CA SER A 173 -1.87 -6.31 -5.51
C SER A 173 -0.76 -6.11 -4.48
N ARG A 174 -1.13 -6.31 -3.21
CA ARG A 174 -0.24 -6.26 -2.05
C ARG A 174 0.76 -7.42 -2.06
N VAL A 175 1.86 -7.26 -1.33
CA VAL A 175 2.96 -8.22 -1.25
C VAL A 175 2.93 -8.97 0.08
N GLY A 176 3.20 -10.28 0.05
CA GLY A 176 3.37 -11.07 1.27
C GLY A 176 2.06 -11.58 1.87
N MET A 177 0.97 -11.61 1.08
CA MET A 177 -0.33 -12.08 1.56
C MET A 177 -0.42 -13.60 1.52
N SER A 178 -0.72 -14.19 2.68
CA SER A 178 -0.84 -15.65 2.85
C SER A 178 -2.29 -16.11 2.74
N LEU A 179 -2.52 -17.07 1.84
CA LEU A 179 -3.80 -17.77 1.70
C LEU A 179 -3.99 -18.94 2.68
N LYS A 180 -3.03 -19.17 3.60
CA LYS A 180 -3.05 -20.34 4.49
C LYS A 180 -4.21 -20.35 5.49
N GLN A 181 -4.71 -19.20 5.91
CA GLN A 181 -5.86 -19.12 6.83
C GLN A 181 -7.08 -18.73 5.99
N ASN A 182 -7.78 -19.73 5.47
CA ASN A 182 -9.03 -19.53 4.75
C ASN A 182 -10.18 -19.64 5.76
N ASN A 183 -10.74 -18.51 6.15
CA ASN A 183 -12.02 -18.48 6.84
C ASN A 183 -13.11 -18.47 5.74
N LEU A 184 -14.02 -19.44 5.78
CA LEU A 184 -15.07 -19.61 4.76
C LEU A 184 -15.94 -18.35 4.59
N HIS A 185 -16.08 -17.52 5.64
CA HIS A 185 -16.90 -16.31 5.64
C HIS A 185 -16.19 -15.07 5.05
N GLN A 186 -14.86 -15.04 5.00
CA GLN A 186 -14.07 -13.91 4.48
C GLN A 186 -12.93 -14.45 3.61
N PRO A 187 -13.21 -14.82 2.34
CA PRO A 187 -12.24 -15.47 1.51
C PRO A 187 -11.07 -14.52 1.21
N ARG A 188 -9.92 -14.79 1.83
CA ARG A 188 -8.66 -14.05 1.62
C ARG A 188 -8.32 -13.87 0.15
N SER A 189 -8.66 -14.85 -0.68
CA SER A 189 -8.49 -14.81 -2.14
C SER A 189 -9.07 -13.56 -2.77
N ARG A 190 -10.21 -13.04 -2.28
CA ARG A 190 -10.84 -11.81 -2.79
C ARG A 190 -9.95 -10.57 -2.60
N TYR A 191 -9.15 -10.55 -1.55
CA TYR A 191 -8.33 -9.39 -1.16
C TYR A 191 -6.88 -9.46 -1.63
N VAL A 192 -6.37 -10.66 -1.93
CA VAL A 192 -5.00 -10.85 -2.46
C VAL A 192 -4.83 -10.21 -3.82
N VAL A 193 -5.90 -10.07 -4.59
CA VAL A 193 -5.85 -9.55 -5.97
C VAL A 193 -6.17 -8.05 -6.08
N LYS A 194 -6.71 -7.44 -5.02
CA LYS A 194 -7.13 -6.03 -5.01
C LYS A 194 -5.95 -5.09 -5.19
N ALA A 195 -6.15 -4.02 -5.96
CA ALA A 195 -5.13 -3.04 -6.30
C ALA A 195 -4.80 -2.05 -5.15
N TYR A 196 -4.54 -2.58 -3.96
CA TYR A 196 -4.30 -1.80 -2.73
C TYR A 196 -2.84 -1.42 -2.51
N ARG A 197 -1.92 -1.76 -3.42
CA ARG A 197 -0.53 -1.32 -3.38
C ARG A 197 -0.29 -0.26 -4.44
N HIS A 198 0.43 0.81 -4.09
CA HIS A 198 0.74 1.92 -4.99
C HIS A 198 2.23 2.25 -4.95
N VAL A 199 2.84 2.47 -6.12
CA VAL A 199 4.30 2.66 -6.30
C VAL A 199 4.58 3.78 -7.31
N ILE A 200 5.58 4.64 -7.05
CA ILE A 200 6.01 5.69 -8.00
C ILE A 200 7.35 5.42 -8.70
N ASN A 201 8.19 4.53 -8.14
CA ASN A 201 9.47 4.12 -8.72
C ASN A 201 9.51 2.60 -8.94
N PRO A 202 8.72 2.03 -9.87
CA PRO A 202 8.60 0.57 -10.02
C PRO A 202 9.88 -0.14 -10.49
N HIS A 203 10.89 0.60 -10.95
CA HIS A 203 12.15 0.03 -11.43
C HIS A 203 13.09 -0.39 -10.28
N VAL A 204 13.01 0.27 -9.11
CA VAL A 204 13.89 0.00 -7.95
C VAL A 204 13.33 -1.02 -6.97
N ILE A 205 12.03 -1.34 -7.05
CA ILE A 205 11.43 -2.35 -6.17
C ILE A 205 11.95 -3.75 -6.51
N LYS A 206 12.18 -4.56 -5.49
CA LYS A 206 12.64 -5.95 -5.63
C LYS A 206 11.48 -6.92 -5.45
N LYS A 207 10.62 -6.67 -4.46
CA LYS A 207 9.48 -7.54 -4.14
C LYS A 207 8.22 -7.09 -4.88
N GLY A 208 7.41 -8.07 -5.29
CA GLY A 208 6.10 -7.80 -5.89
C GLY A 208 6.13 -7.44 -7.38
N LYS A 209 7.26 -7.67 -8.07
CA LYS A 209 7.46 -7.22 -9.46
C LYS A 209 6.54 -7.97 -10.44
N ASN A 210 6.31 -9.26 -10.19
CA ASN A 210 5.38 -10.08 -10.94
C ASN A 210 3.93 -9.60 -10.79
N GLN A 211 3.49 -9.20 -9.59
CA GLN A 211 2.16 -8.64 -9.36
C GLN A 211 1.94 -7.35 -10.16
N LEU A 212 2.93 -6.46 -10.20
CA LEU A 212 2.87 -5.23 -11.00
C LEU A 212 2.79 -5.52 -12.50
N VAL A 213 3.63 -6.43 -13.00
CA VAL A 213 3.59 -6.86 -14.41
C VAL A 213 2.19 -7.36 -14.77
N VAL A 214 1.64 -8.27 -13.97
CA VAL A 214 0.34 -8.88 -14.25
C VAL A 214 -0.81 -7.85 -14.14
N THR A 215 -0.79 -6.99 -13.12
CA THR A 215 -1.83 -5.96 -12.95
C THR A 215 -1.79 -4.96 -14.09
N MET A 216 -0.60 -4.49 -14.48
CA MET A 216 -0.43 -3.57 -15.59
C MET A 216 -0.82 -4.21 -16.92
N TYR A 217 -0.44 -5.48 -17.14
CA TYR A 217 -0.86 -6.25 -18.32
C TYR A 217 -2.37 -6.35 -18.42
N HIS A 218 -3.03 -6.82 -17.35
CA HIS A 218 -4.47 -6.97 -17.33
C HIS A 218 -5.17 -5.64 -17.63
N ARG A 219 -4.78 -4.55 -16.95
CA ARG A 219 -5.37 -3.22 -17.16
C ARG A 219 -5.22 -2.74 -18.60
N LEU A 220 -4.00 -2.80 -19.14
CA LEU A 220 -3.71 -2.32 -20.50
C LEU A 220 -4.44 -3.15 -21.56
N MET A 221 -4.46 -4.48 -21.41
CA MET A 221 -5.17 -5.37 -22.32
C MET A 221 -6.69 -5.19 -22.24
N THR A 222 -7.26 -5.03 -21.05
CA THR A 222 -8.69 -4.72 -20.87
C THR A 222 -9.05 -3.40 -21.54
N ASN A 223 -8.21 -2.36 -21.41
CA ASN A 223 -8.44 -1.09 -22.10
C ASN A 223 -8.36 -1.24 -23.62
N LYS A 224 -7.43 -2.05 -24.14
CA LYS A 224 -7.33 -2.35 -25.57
C LYS A 224 -8.56 -3.10 -26.08
N ALA A 225 -9.01 -4.11 -25.34
CA ALA A 225 -10.22 -4.88 -25.63
C ALA A 225 -11.45 -3.96 -25.71
N LYS A 226 -11.66 -3.12 -24.68
CA LYS A 226 -12.72 -2.10 -24.65
C LYS A 226 -12.64 -1.14 -25.84
N SER A 227 -11.45 -0.61 -26.14
CA SER A 227 -11.27 0.34 -27.26
C SER A 227 -11.58 -0.25 -28.63
N LYS A 228 -11.52 -1.58 -28.75
CA LYS A 228 -11.80 -2.30 -29.99
C LYS A 228 -13.16 -3.00 -29.99
N ASN A 229 -13.90 -2.94 -28.89
CA ASN A 229 -15.13 -3.68 -28.66
C ASN A 229 -14.97 -5.21 -28.93
N VAL A 230 -13.90 -5.79 -28.41
CA VAL A 230 -13.61 -7.24 -28.51
C VAL A 230 -13.39 -7.84 -27.13
N ALA A 231 -13.46 -9.17 -27.02
CA ALA A 231 -13.09 -9.85 -25.79
C ALA A 231 -11.58 -9.71 -25.50
N PHE A 232 -11.19 -9.83 -24.22
CA PHE A 232 -9.78 -9.81 -23.81
C PHE A 232 -8.92 -10.82 -24.58
N SER A 233 -9.47 -12.02 -24.85
CA SER A 233 -8.82 -13.11 -25.58
C SER A 233 -8.66 -12.84 -27.08
N GLU A 234 -9.37 -11.86 -27.62
CA GLU A 234 -9.41 -11.53 -29.05
C GLU A 234 -8.50 -10.33 -29.38
N VAL A 235 -7.85 -9.73 -28.38
CA VAL A 235 -6.88 -8.66 -28.61
C VAL A 235 -5.68 -9.23 -29.39
N GLY A 236 -5.40 -8.61 -30.54
CA GLY A 236 -4.38 -9.05 -31.49
C GLY A 236 -2.96 -9.11 -30.93
N SER A 237 -2.12 -9.93 -31.58
CA SER A 237 -0.72 -10.16 -31.21
C SER A 237 0.12 -8.88 -31.24
N LYS A 238 -0.13 -7.99 -32.20
CA LYS A 238 0.56 -6.70 -32.32
C LYS A 238 0.31 -5.80 -31.10
N GLU A 239 -0.94 -5.71 -30.65
CA GLU A 239 -1.28 -4.94 -29.46
C GLU A 239 -0.66 -5.55 -28.20
N ARG A 240 -0.70 -6.88 -28.09
CA ARG A 240 -0.08 -7.61 -26.99
C ARG A 240 1.42 -7.32 -26.88
N LEU A 241 2.15 -7.36 -28.00
CA LEU A 241 3.58 -7.01 -28.04
C LEU A 241 3.83 -5.54 -27.67
N GLY A 242 2.94 -4.63 -28.09
CA GLY A 242 2.99 -3.22 -27.69
C GLY A 242 2.81 -3.04 -26.18
N VAL A 243 1.88 -3.76 -25.58
CA VAL A 243 1.65 -3.76 -24.11
C VAL A 243 2.86 -4.33 -23.36
N ILE A 244 3.42 -5.46 -23.81
CA ILE A 244 4.63 -6.04 -23.20
C ILE A 244 5.79 -5.04 -23.25
N SER A 245 5.99 -4.41 -24.40
CA SER A 245 7.03 -3.39 -24.57
C SER A 245 6.84 -2.20 -23.61
N GLN A 246 5.59 -1.76 -23.41
CA GLN A 246 5.28 -0.70 -22.46
C GLN A 246 5.56 -1.12 -21.00
N ILE A 247 5.23 -2.36 -20.62
CA ILE A 247 5.49 -2.91 -19.28
C ILE A 247 6.99 -2.97 -19.01
N VAL A 248 7.77 -3.48 -19.96
CA VAL A 248 9.23 -3.61 -19.86
C VAL A 248 9.88 -2.24 -19.63
N ARG A 249 9.49 -1.24 -20.42
CA ARG A 249 9.98 0.15 -20.25
C ARG A 249 9.59 0.73 -18.89
N ASN A 250 8.33 0.61 -18.48
CA ASN A 250 7.83 1.29 -17.29
C ASN A 250 8.31 0.63 -15.99
N LEU A 251 8.42 -0.70 -15.94
CA LEU A 251 8.74 -1.44 -14.72
C LEU A 251 10.20 -1.87 -14.62
N GLY A 252 11.01 -1.63 -15.66
CA GLY A 252 12.40 -2.08 -15.71
C GLY A 252 12.54 -3.59 -15.52
N VAL A 253 11.65 -4.37 -16.12
CA VAL A 253 11.74 -5.85 -16.18
C VAL A 253 12.35 -6.28 -17.50
N THR A 254 13.00 -7.44 -17.54
CA THR A 254 13.44 -8.02 -18.82
C THR A 254 12.24 -8.54 -19.60
N ASN A 255 12.33 -8.56 -20.94
CA ASN A 255 11.31 -9.18 -21.80
C ASN A 255 10.99 -10.62 -21.36
N LYS A 256 12.04 -11.43 -21.13
CA LYS A 256 11.92 -12.81 -20.64
C LYS A 256 11.09 -12.93 -19.36
N ASN A 257 11.30 -12.04 -18.39
CA ASN A 257 10.54 -12.08 -17.14
C ASN A 257 9.10 -11.61 -17.33
N ALA A 258 8.89 -10.54 -18.12
CA ALA A 258 7.55 -10.05 -18.43
C ALA A 258 6.70 -11.12 -19.11
N GLU A 259 7.24 -11.75 -20.16
CA GLU A 259 6.58 -12.83 -20.90
C GLU A 259 6.28 -14.03 -20.01
N LYS A 260 7.22 -14.43 -19.15
CA LYS A 260 7.00 -15.51 -18.18
C LYS A 260 5.81 -15.21 -17.28
N TYR A 261 5.79 -14.06 -16.60
CA TYR A 261 4.71 -13.70 -15.68
C TYR A 261 3.35 -13.58 -16.38
N ILE A 262 3.34 -13.02 -17.60
CA ILE A 262 2.13 -12.90 -18.42
C ILE A 262 1.61 -14.27 -18.82
N LYS A 263 2.49 -15.18 -19.26
CA LYS A 263 2.12 -16.55 -19.62
C LYS A 263 1.52 -17.30 -18.43
N ASP A 264 2.14 -17.19 -17.25
CA ASP A 264 1.64 -17.81 -16.02
C ASP A 264 0.23 -17.27 -15.67
N TYR A 265 0.04 -15.95 -15.78
CA TYR A 265 -1.26 -15.31 -15.57
C TYR A 265 -2.33 -15.76 -16.58
N GLU A 266 -2.02 -15.77 -17.88
CA GLU A 266 -2.94 -16.21 -18.94
C GLU A 266 -3.33 -17.68 -18.77
N SER A 267 -2.38 -18.54 -18.38
CA SER A 267 -2.62 -19.94 -18.05
C SER A 267 -3.59 -20.08 -16.87
N GLY A 268 -3.34 -19.35 -15.78
CA GLY A 268 -4.22 -19.33 -14.61
C GLY A 268 -5.64 -18.89 -14.96
N ARG A 269 -5.79 -17.82 -15.75
CA ARG A 269 -7.10 -17.32 -16.19
C ARG A 269 -7.85 -18.35 -17.04
N LYS A 270 -7.18 -19.04 -17.96
CA LYS A 270 -7.80 -20.10 -18.78
C LYS A 270 -8.29 -21.28 -17.93
N ASN A 271 -7.54 -21.62 -16.89
CA ASN A 271 -7.93 -22.71 -15.99
C ASN A 271 -9.14 -22.34 -15.13
N LEU A 272 -9.28 -21.08 -14.73
CA LEU A 272 -10.47 -20.59 -14.02
C LEU A 272 -11.73 -20.67 -14.89
N VAL A 273 -11.68 -20.21 -16.14
CA VAL A 273 -12.83 -20.31 -17.07
C VAL A 273 -13.27 -21.77 -17.23
N LYS A 274 -12.31 -22.69 -17.37
CA LYS A 274 -12.60 -24.14 -17.44
C LYS A 274 -13.21 -24.73 -16.16
N MET A 275 -12.99 -24.10 -15.01
CA MET A 275 -13.58 -24.51 -13.72
C MET A 275 -15.00 -23.95 -13.56
N GLU A 276 -15.25 -22.72 -14.02
CA GLU A 276 -16.60 -22.11 -14.07
C GLU A 276 -17.52 -22.92 -15.00
N ASP A 277 -17.05 -23.32 -16.17
CA ASP A 277 -17.78 -24.21 -17.10
C ASP A 277 -18.11 -25.60 -16.50
N LYS A 278 -17.46 -25.97 -15.39
CA LYS A 278 -17.63 -27.26 -14.70
C LYS A 278 -18.47 -27.17 -13.41
N LYS A 279 -19.11 -26.02 -13.11
CA LYS A 279 -19.86 -25.78 -11.86
C LYS A 279 -19.02 -26.15 -10.61
N ILE A 280 -17.98 -25.37 -10.36
CA ILE A 280 -17.46 -25.20 -8.99
C ILE A 280 -17.69 -23.74 -8.63
N ASP A 281 -18.52 -23.51 -7.62
CA ASP A 281 -18.97 -22.21 -7.12
C ASP A 281 -17.82 -21.46 -6.44
N LEU A 282 -16.87 -20.97 -7.23
CA LEU A 282 -15.81 -20.05 -6.81
C LEU A 282 -16.08 -18.70 -7.47
N THR A 283 -17.03 -17.98 -6.87
CA THR A 283 -17.46 -16.60 -7.13
C THR A 283 -16.59 -15.78 -8.11
N THR A 284 -17.22 -15.44 -9.24
CA THR A 284 -16.79 -14.54 -10.34
C THR A 284 -16.31 -13.15 -9.89
N GLU A 285 -16.54 -12.80 -8.62
CA GLU A 285 -16.23 -11.52 -8.00
C GLU A 285 -14.73 -11.16 -7.99
N ALA A 286 -13.82 -12.15 -7.98
CA ALA A 286 -12.38 -11.88 -7.88
C ALA A 286 -11.80 -11.22 -9.15
N MET A 287 -12.40 -11.45 -10.33
CA MET A 287 -11.92 -10.87 -11.59
C MET A 287 -12.64 -9.58 -11.98
N GLU A 288 -13.93 -9.43 -11.67
CA GLU A 288 -14.65 -8.17 -11.90
C GLU A 288 -14.09 -7.01 -11.06
N ASN A 289 -13.53 -7.35 -9.89
CA ASN A 289 -12.86 -6.42 -8.98
C ASN A 289 -11.48 -5.93 -9.45
N PHE A 290 -10.88 -6.52 -10.50
CA PHE A 290 -9.69 -5.94 -11.15
C PHE A 290 -10.03 -4.73 -12.04
N GLY A 291 -11.28 -4.66 -12.51
CA GLY A 291 -11.76 -3.63 -13.43
C GLY A 291 -12.62 -2.54 -12.79
N ARG A 292 -13.20 -2.81 -11.61
CA ARG A 292 -13.86 -1.79 -10.79
C ARG A 292 -12.83 -1.12 -9.90
N ILE A 293 -12.30 0.00 -10.38
CA ILE A 293 -11.95 1.10 -9.48
C ILE A 293 -13.23 1.37 -8.66
N PRO A 294 -13.17 1.61 -7.33
CA PRO A 294 -14.29 2.27 -6.66
C PRO A 294 -14.76 3.41 -7.56
N ASN A 295 -16.07 3.54 -7.81
CA ASN A 295 -16.56 4.65 -8.63
C ASN A 295 -15.87 5.94 -8.18
N GLY A 296 -15.62 6.87 -9.10
CA GLY A 296 -14.94 8.12 -8.81
C GLY A 296 -15.46 8.81 -7.54
N SER A 297 -16.72 8.57 -7.13
CA SER A 297 -17.30 8.94 -5.84
C SER A 297 -16.64 8.32 -4.59
N GLN A 298 -16.33 7.03 -4.52
CA GLN A 298 -15.71 6.41 -3.32
C GLN A 298 -14.23 6.80 -3.14
N LEU A 299 -13.50 6.98 -4.25
CA LEU A 299 -12.17 7.58 -4.22
C LEU A 299 -12.23 9.10 -4.02
N CYS A 300 -13.25 9.81 -4.54
CA CYS A 300 -13.49 11.22 -4.24
C CYS A 300 -14.01 11.45 -2.82
N GLU A 301 -14.65 10.49 -2.17
CA GLU A 301 -15.05 10.57 -0.76
C GLU A 301 -13.82 10.36 0.11
N MET A 302 -12.95 9.39 -0.20
CA MET A 302 -11.63 9.34 0.43
C MET A 302 -10.81 10.60 0.14
N HIS A 303 -10.73 11.08 -1.11
CA HIS A 303 -9.97 12.29 -1.47
C HIS A 303 -10.57 13.59 -0.91
N GLY A 304 -11.89 13.69 -0.81
CA GLY A 304 -12.63 14.81 -0.23
C GLY A 304 -12.53 14.84 1.29
N MET A 305 -12.51 13.66 1.92
CA MET A 305 -12.15 13.52 3.34
C MET A 305 -10.70 13.93 3.60
N PHE A 306 -9.74 13.61 2.72
CA PHE A 306 -8.37 14.12 2.87
C PHE A 306 -8.26 15.64 2.60
N ALA A 307 -9.01 16.20 1.64
CA ALA A 307 -8.96 17.64 1.35
C ALA A 307 -9.59 18.53 2.44
N ASN A 308 -10.49 17.97 3.28
CA ASN A 308 -11.16 18.71 4.35
C ASN A 308 -10.46 18.63 5.73
N PHE A 309 -9.39 17.84 5.85
CA PHE A 309 -8.68 17.61 7.12
C PHE A 309 -7.18 17.92 7.05
N ILE A 310 -6.77 18.58 5.96
CA ILE A 310 -5.39 18.98 5.65
C ILE A 310 -5.33 20.49 5.53
#